data_AF-A0A849G7F8-F1
#
_entry.id   AF-A0A849G7F8-F1
#
_cell.length_a   1.000
_cell.length_b   1.000
_cell.length_c   1.000
_cell.angle_alpha   90.00
_cell.angle_beta   90.00
_cell.angle_gamma   90.00
#
_symmetry.space_group_name_H-M   'P 1'
#
loop_
_entity.id
_entity.type
_entity.pdbx_description
1 polymer ?
#
loop_
_entity_poly.entity_id
_entity_poly.type
_entity_poly.pdbx_seq_one_letter_code
_entity_poly.pdbx_strand_id
1 'polypeptide(L)'
;GLTRYEAQMEAIEVRKAASELRALWVLGNEYLQSAAPWAVFKDDPEKAAAQIRLALNLIRVYAVLSAPFIPEASARMLSAMNTLDTEWPTDMEAALTALPPGHAFEVPDVLFAKITDDQREEWQARFAGTRA
;
A
#
# COMPACT_ATOMS: atom_id res chain seq x y z
N GLY A 1 12.85 8.08 -0.03
CA GLY A 1 11.72 7.56 0.76
C GLY A 1 12.16 6.32 1.50
N LEU A 2 12.37 5.22 0.78
CA LEU A 2 12.75 3.92 1.34
C LEU A 2 13.96 3.97 2.29
N THR A 3 15.09 4.56 1.88
CA THR A 3 16.28 4.68 2.73
C THR A 3 16.03 5.39 4.05
N ARG A 4 15.16 6.42 4.06
CA ARG A 4 14.79 7.10 5.31
C ARG A 4 13.90 6.22 6.17
N TYR A 5 12.92 5.53 5.57
CA TYR A 5 12.09 4.55 6.26
C TYR A 5 12.94 3.47 6.95
N GLU A 6 13.90 2.88 6.23
CA GLU A 6 14.84 1.88 6.74
C GLU A 6 15.68 2.42 7.90
N ALA A 7 16.26 3.61 7.74
CA ALA A 7 17.04 4.25 8.79
C ALA A 7 16.22 4.50 10.07
N GLN A 8 14.94 4.89 9.95
CA GLN A 8 14.06 5.04 11.11
C GLN A 8 13.70 3.69 11.74
N MET A 9 13.50 2.64 10.94
CA MET A 9 13.24 1.28 11.43
C MET A 9 14.46 0.73 12.20
N GLU A 10 15.67 0.89 11.65
CA GLU A 10 16.93 0.47 12.29
C GLU A 10 17.18 1.22 13.60
N ALA A 11 16.84 2.51 13.65
CA ALA A 11 16.91 3.31 14.87
C ALA A 11 15.77 3.04 15.86
N ILE A 12 14.83 2.13 15.57
CA ILE A 12 13.65 1.81 16.40
C ILE A 12 12.73 3.05 16.59
N GLU A 13 12.79 3.99 15.64
CA GLU A 13 11.97 5.21 15.63
C GLU A 13 10.62 4.93 14.93
N VAL A 14 9.82 4.03 15.53
CA VAL A 14 8.60 3.45 14.94
C VAL A 14 7.62 4.49 14.40
N ARG A 15 7.42 5.61 15.13
CA ARG A 15 6.51 6.68 14.69
C ARG A 15 7.02 7.42 13.45
N LYS A 16 8.32 7.66 13.36
CA LYS A 16 8.94 8.31 12.20
C LYS A 16 8.92 7.36 11.00
N ALA A 17 9.23 6.08 11.22
CA ALA A 17 9.12 5.04 10.20
C ALA A 17 7.70 4.95 9.62
N ALA A 18 6.66 4.90 10.47
CA ALA A 18 5.27 4.92 10.01
C ALA A 18 4.91 6.16 9.18
N SER A 19 5.48 7.32 9.52
CA SER A 19 5.27 8.57 8.80
C SER A 19 5.93 8.54 7.41
N GLU A 20 7.15 8.01 7.30
CA GLU A 20 7.83 7.81 6.02
C GLU A 20 7.11 6.76 5.15
N LEU A 21 6.61 5.67 5.75
CA LEU A 21 5.78 4.68 5.04
C LEU A 21 4.53 5.32 4.45
N ARG A 22 3.82 6.14 5.24
CA ARG A 22 2.66 6.90 4.75
C ARG A 22 3.04 7.85 3.62
N ALA A 23 4.18 8.52 3.71
CA ALA A 23 4.66 9.41 2.64
C ALA A 23 4.90 8.64 1.33
N LEU A 24 5.42 7.40 1.40
CA LEU A 24 5.56 6.54 0.22
C LEU A 24 4.22 6.22 -0.45
N TRP A 25 3.16 5.95 0.34
CA TRP A 25 1.81 5.73 -0.20
C TRP A 25 1.23 6.99 -0.85
N VAL A 26 1.46 8.16 -0.26
CA VAL A 26 1.03 9.44 -0.84
C VAL A 26 1.67 9.66 -2.21
N LEU A 27 2.97 9.41 -2.33
CA LEU A 27 3.68 9.53 -3.62
C LEU A 27 3.10 8.58 -4.69
N GLY A 28 2.71 7.36 -4.32
CA GLY A 28 2.05 6.43 -5.25
C GLY A 28 0.69 6.93 -5.73
N ASN A 29 -0.10 7.50 -4.82
CA ASN A 29 -1.39 8.09 -5.17
C ASN A 29 -1.23 9.32 -6.07
N GLU A 30 -0.26 10.19 -5.77
CA GLU A 30 0.08 11.35 -6.61
C GLU A 30 0.54 10.94 -8.00
N TYR A 31 1.34 9.86 -8.10
CA TYR A 31 1.69 9.26 -9.38
C TYR A 31 0.45 8.85 -10.17
N LEU A 32 -0.46 8.05 -9.59
CA LEU A 32 -1.63 7.57 -10.30
C LEU A 32 -2.55 8.72 -10.74
N GLN A 33 -2.68 9.74 -9.88
CA GLN A 33 -3.47 10.93 -10.16
C GLN A 33 -2.89 11.78 -11.30
N SER A 34 -1.57 12.01 -11.29
CA SER A 34 -0.88 12.78 -12.33
C SER A 34 -0.77 12.02 -13.65
N ALA A 35 -0.58 10.70 -13.59
CA ALA A 35 -0.57 9.82 -14.75
C ALA A 35 -1.95 9.73 -15.42
N ALA A 36 -3.02 9.81 -14.62
CA ALA A 36 -4.43 9.79 -15.03
C ALA A 36 -4.75 8.71 -16.09
N PRO A 37 -4.49 7.43 -15.82
CA PRO A 37 -4.61 6.35 -16.81
C PRO A 37 -6.02 6.22 -17.39
N TRP A 38 -7.06 6.56 -16.64
CA TRP A 38 -8.46 6.60 -17.12
C TRP A 38 -8.70 7.63 -18.23
N ALA A 39 -7.92 8.71 -18.26
CA ALA A 39 -7.95 9.70 -19.32
C ALA A 39 -7.08 9.24 -20.49
N VAL A 40 -5.83 8.83 -20.19
CA VAL A 40 -4.85 8.37 -21.20
C VAL A 40 -5.37 7.19 -22.01
N PHE A 41 -6.11 6.27 -21.39
CA PHE A 41 -6.66 5.09 -22.06
C PHE A 41 -7.52 5.42 -23.29
N LYS A 42 -8.11 6.61 -23.36
CA LYS A 42 -8.95 7.04 -24.49
C LYS A 42 -8.12 7.31 -25.75
N ASP A 43 -6.87 7.71 -25.58
CA ASP A 43 -5.97 8.12 -26.67
C ASP A 43 -4.84 7.11 -26.90
N ASP A 44 -4.26 6.56 -25.83
CA ASP A 44 -3.13 5.63 -25.84
C ASP A 44 -3.33 4.51 -24.80
N PRO A 45 -4.03 3.43 -25.17
CA PRO A 45 -4.28 2.29 -24.29
C PRO A 45 -3.00 1.59 -23.80
N GLU A 46 -1.94 1.55 -24.61
CA GLU A 46 -0.69 0.89 -24.24
C GLU A 46 0.04 1.65 -23.14
N LYS A 47 0.08 2.98 -23.24
CA LYS A 47 0.63 3.84 -22.18
C LYS A 47 -0.18 3.73 -20.90
N ALA A 48 -1.51 3.73 -20.98
CA ALA A 48 -2.36 3.52 -19.80
C ALA A 48 -2.10 2.16 -19.15
N ALA A 49 -1.93 1.09 -19.94
CA ALA A 49 -1.57 -0.23 -19.44
C ALA A 49 -0.21 -0.24 -18.73
N ALA A 50 0.80 0.44 -19.28
CA ALA A 50 2.10 0.59 -18.63
C ALA A 50 2.01 1.34 -17.29
N GLN A 51 1.19 2.39 -17.21
CA GLN A 51 0.96 3.14 -15.98
C GLN A 51 0.28 2.29 -14.90
N ILE A 52 -0.76 1.54 -15.28
CA ILE A 52 -1.45 0.62 -14.37
C ILE A 52 -0.50 -0.50 -13.91
N ARG A 53 0.33 -1.06 -14.80
CA ARG A 53 1.31 -2.08 -14.42
C ARG A 53 2.30 -1.56 -13.37
N LEU A 54 2.77 -0.32 -13.51
CA LEU A 54 3.63 0.29 -12.49
C LEU A 54 2.89 0.44 -11.15
N ALA A 55 1.63 0.88 -11.18
CA ALA A 55 0.80 0.98 -9.97
C ALA A 55 0.58 -0.38 -9.29
N LEU A 56 0.38 -1.46 -10.05
CA LEU A 56 0.25 -2.82 -9.51
C LEU A 56 1.56 -3.30 -8.85
N ASN A 57 2.71 -3.04 -9.47
CA ASN A 57 4.00 -3.35 -8.87
C ASN A 57 4.25 -2.56 -7.58
N LEU A 58 3.81 -1.30 -7.52
CA LEU A 58 3.86 -0.49 -6.30
C LEU A 58 3.04 -1.11 -5.16
N ILE A 59 1.89 -1.74 -5.44
CA ILE A 59 1.09 -2.44 -4.41
C ILE A 59 1.92 -3.55 -3.75
N ARG A 60 2.65 -4.37 -4.53
CA ARG A 60 3.54 -5.40 -3.99
C ARG A 60 4.62 -4.79 -3.09
N VAL A 61 5.26 -3.70 -3.54
CA VAL A 61 6.26 -2.98 -2.73
C VAL A 61 5.64 -2.48 -1.42
N TYR A 62 4.49 -1.83 -1.47
CA TYR A 62 3.82 -1.33 -0.27
C TYR A 62 3.43 -2.46 0.66
N ALA A 63 2.98 -3.60 0.15
CA ALA A 63 2.67 -4.75 0.98
C ALA A 63 3.88 -5.23 1.79
N VAL A 64 5.03 -5.40 1.14
CA VAL A 64 6.27 -5.81 1.82
C VAL A 64 6.68 -4.79 2.88
N LEU A 65 6.70 -3.50 2.53
CA LEU A 65 7.13 -2.44 3.45
C LEU A 65 6.17 -2.26 4.62
N SER A 66 4.89 -2.60 4.46
CA SER A 66 3.85 -2.39 5.47
C SER A 66 3.70 -3.57 6.43
N ALA A 67 4.30 -4.72 6.12
CA ALA A 67 4.20 -5.93 6.93
C ALA A 67 4.56 -5.73 8.42
N PRO A 68 5.56 -4.91 8.80
CA PRO A 68 5.86 -4.65 10.22
C PRO A 68 4.78 -3.88 10.98
N PHE A 69 3.86 -3.19 10.29
CA PHE A 69 2.82 -2.36 10.89
C PHE A 69 1.42 -2.94 10.76
N ILE A 70 1.12 -3.56 9.62
CA ILE A 70 -0.21 -4.05 9.24
C ILE A 70 -0.07 -5.40 8.50
N PRO A 71 0.38 -6.47 9.18
CA PRO A 71 0.70 -7.75 8.53
C PRO A 71 -0.49 -8.39 7.81
N GLU A 72 -1.72 -8.28 8.35
CA GLU A 72 -2.92 -8.86 7.72
C GLU A 72 -3.28 -8.13 6.42
N ALA A 73 -3.25 -6.79 6.42
CA ALA A 73 -3.51 -6.01 5.21
C ALA A 73 -2.40 -6.23 4.17
N SER A 74 -1.16 -6.41 4.62
CA SER A 74 -0.01 -6.73 3.76
C SER A 74 -0.19 -8.08 3.07
N ALA A 75 -0.59 -9.11 3.81
CA ALA A 75 -0.92 -10.42 3.23
C ALA A 75 -2.07 -10.35 2.22
N ARG A 76 -3.13 -9.58 2.52
CA ARG A 76 -4.24 -9.36 1.57
C ARG A 76 -3.79 -8.66 0.29
N MET A 77 -2.90 -7.68 0.38
CA MET A 77 -2.33 -7.00 -0.78
C MET A 77 -1.49 -7.95 -1.65
N LEU A 78 -0.62 -8.77 -1.04
CA LEU A 78 0.17 -9.77 -1.77
C LEU A 78 -0.69 -10.85 -2.43
N SER A 79 -1.71 -11.33 -1.71
CA SER A 79 -2.69 -12.29 -2.24
C SER A 79 -3.45 -11.71 -3.43
N ALA A 80 -3.89 -10.45 -3.35
CA ALA A 80 -4.54 -9.75 -4.46
C ALA A 80 -3.59 -9.64 -5.67
N MET A 81 -2.31 -9.35 -5.43
CA MET A 81 -1.30 -9.34 -6.49
C MET A 81 -0.85 -10.74 -6.93
N ASN A 82 -1.48 -11.82 -6.42
CA ASN A 82 -1.19 -13.21 -6.75
C ASN A 82 0.32 -13.52 -6.73
N THR A 83 0.99 -13.11 -5.66
CA THR A 83 2.43 -13.31 -5.49
C THR A 83 2.78 -13.69 -4.06
N LEU A 84 3.78 -14.56 -3.93
CA LEU A 84 4.40 -14.92 -2.64
C LEU A 84 5.75 -14.23 -2.46
N ASP A 85 6.11 -13.35 -3.40
CA ASP A 85 7.34 -12.59 -3.34
C ASP A 85 7.24 -11.51 -2.24
N THR A 86 7.82 -11.83 -1.09
CA THR A 86 7.93 -10.96 0.08
C THR A 86 9.31 -10.35 0.23
N GLU A 87 10.14 -10.38 -0.82
CA GLU A 87 11.52 -9.90 -0.73
C GLU A 87 11.55 -8.39 -0.47
N TRP A 88 12.37 -7.98 0.50
CA TRP A 88 12.57 -6.57 0.79
C TRP A 88 13.16 -5.86 -0.44
N PRO A 89 12.60 -4.72 -0.89
CA PRO A 89 13.01 -4.09 -2.14
C PRO A 89 14.36 -3.37 -1.99
N THR A 90 15.47 -4.10 -2.14
CA THR A 90 16.83 -3.52 -2.11
C THR A 90 17.19 -2.81 -3.42
N ASP A 91 16.60 -3.26 -4.53
CA ASP A 91 16.60 -2.60 -5.83
C ASP A 91 15.17 -2.21 -6.20
N MET A 92 14.91 -0.90 -6.25
CA MET A 92 13.60 -0.38 -6.58
C MET A 92 13.24 -0.59 -8.06
N GLU A 93 14.20 -0.63 -8.98
CA GLU A 93 13.89 -0.87 -10.39
C GLU A 93 13.43 -2.31 -10.62
N ALA A 94 14.16 -3.27 -10.03
CA ALA A 94 13.74 -4.67 -10.01
C ALA A 94 12.39 -4.85 -9.30
N ALA A 95 12.19 -4.22 -8.14
CA ALA A 95 10.94 -4.34 -7.39
C ALA A 95 9.73 -3.75 -8.14
N LEU A 96 9.93 -2.70 -8.95
CA LEU A 96 8.88 -2.07 -9.76
C LEU A 96 8.58 -2.83 -11.07
N THR A 97 9.34 -3.88 -11.36
CA THR A 97 9.17 -4.73 -12.56
C THR A 97 8.93 -6.20 -12.23
N ALA A 98 8.80 -6.54 -10.94
CA ALA A 98 8.64 -7.91 -10.44
C ALA A 98 7.39 -8.63 -10.97
N LEU A 99 6.29 -7.89 -11.23
CA LEU A 99 5.07 -8.40 -11.85
C LEU A 99 5.11 -8.14 -13.36
N PRO A 100 5.39 -9.17 -14.20
CA PRO A 100 5.55 -9.00 -15.64
C PRO A 100 4.20 -8.73 -16.35
N PRO A 101 4.22 -8.22 -17.59
CA PRO A 101 3.01 -8.14 -18.40
C PRO A 101 2.31 -9.51 -18.53
N GLY A 102 0.98 -9.51 -18.40
CA GLY A 102 0.16 -10.72 -18.40
C GLY A 102 0.04 -11.41 -17.03
N HIS A 103 0.75 -10.93 -16.00
CA HIS A 103 0.58 -11.42 -14.63
C HIS A 103 -0.86 -11.20 -14.14
N ALA A 104 -1.47 -12.27 -13.63
CA ALA A 104 -2.83 -12.23 -13.13
C ALA A 104 -2.88 -11.61 -11.73
N PHE A 105 -3.93 -10.86 -11.45
CA PHE A 105 -4.21 -10.31 -10.12
C PHE A 105 -5.71 -10.38 -9.86
N GLU A 106 -6.08 -10.33 -8.59
CA GLU A 106 -7.46 -10.22 -8.12
C GLU A 106 -7.71 -8.82 -7.58
N VAL A 107 -8.94 -8.35 -7.72
CA VAL A 107 -9.38 -7.09 -7.12
C VAL A 107 -9.96 -7.42 -5.75
N PRO A 108 -9.29 -7.06 -4.64
CA PRO A 108 -9.79 -7.38 -3.32
C PRO A 108 -10.95 -6.46 -2.94
N ASP A 109 -11.78 -6.90 -2.00
CA ASP A 109 -12.65 -6.00 -1.25
C ASP A 109 -11.84 -4.89 -0.57
N VAL A 110 -12.52 -3.80 -0.20
CA VAL A 110 -11.92 -2.66 0.49
C VAL A 110 -10.98 -3.14 1.62
N LEU A 111 -9.72 -2.71 1.55
CA LEU A 111 -8.69 -3.15 2.50
C LEU A 111 -8.98 -2.69 3.92
N PHE A 112 -9.41 -1.43 4.07
CA PHE A 112 -9.70 -0.81 5.36
C PHE A 112 -11.15 -0.32 5.40
N ALA A 113 -11.97 -0.98 6.22
CA ALA A 113 -13.32 -0.50 6.49
C ALA A 113 -13.26 0.84 7.24
N LYS A 114 -14.10 1.79 6.83
CA LYS A 114 -14.24 3.06 7.55
C LYS A 114 -14.87 2.78 8.93
N ILE A 115 -14.26 3.30 9.98
CA ILE A 115 -14.88 3.37 11.31
C ILE A 115 -15.96 4.46 11.26
N THR A 116 -17.21 4.09 11.51
CA THR A 116 -18.33 5.04 11.53
C THR A 116 -18.37 5.83 12.84
N ASP A 117 -19.07 6.97 12.84
CA ASP A 117 -19.27 7.75 14.06
C ASP A 117 -20.05 6.94 15.11
N ASP A 118 -21.11 6.22 14.69
CA ASP A 118 -21.87 5.32 15.56
C ASP A 118 -21.00 4.26 16.23
N GLN A 119 -20.11 3.60 15.48
CA GLN A 119 -19.16 2.63 16.03
C GLN A 119 -18.22 3.28 17.04
N ARG A 120 -17.74 4.49 16.74
CA ARG A 120 -16.84 5.22 17.61
C ARG A 120 -17.54 5.58 18.93
N GLU A 121 -18.79 6.04 18.88
CA GLU A 121 -19.61 6.37 20.04
C GLU A 121 -19.93 5.13 20.88
N GLU A 122 -20.34 4.04 20.23
CA GLU A 122 -20.61 2.75 20.88
C GLU A 122 -19.38 2.26 21.64
N TRP A 123 -18.21 2.22 20.98
CA TRP A 123 -16.98 1.75 21.60
C TRP A 123 -16.53 2.67 22.73
N GLN A 124 -16.65 3.98 22.56
CA GLN A 124 -16.34 4.94 23.62
C GLN A 124 -17.20 4.69 24.87
N ALA A 125 -18.51 4.53 24.71
CA ALA A 125 -19.42 4.24 25.83
C ALA A 125 -19.11 2.88 26.48
N ARG A 126 -18.92 1.85 25.66
CA ARG A 126 -18.64 0.47 26.12
C ARG A 126 -17.33 0.35 26.89
N PHE A 127 -16.29 1.11 26.50
CA PHE A 127 -14.95 1.03 27.08
C PHE A 127 -14.58 2.23 27.96
N ALA A 128 -15.53 3.13 28.30
CA ALA A 128 -15.30 4.28 29.17
C ALA A 128 -14.90 3.91 30.63
N GLY A 129 -15.11 2.65 31.01
CA GLY A 129 -14.91 2.15 32.37
C GLY A 129 -16.05 2.55 33.30
N THR A 130 -16.47 1.63 34.17
CA THR A 130 -17.35 1.95 35.30
C THR A 130 -16.49 2.46 36.46
N ARG A 131 -16.72 3.71 36.90
CA ARG A 131 -16.21 4.17 38.20
C ARG A 131 -16.90 3.34 39.28
N ALA A 132 -16.13 2.49 39.98
CA ALA A 132 -16.56 1.83 41.21
C ALA A 132 -16.63 2.82 42.36
#